data_AF-A0A7C7SSL5-F1
#
_entry.id   AF-A0A7C7SSL5-F1
#
_cell.length_a   1.000
_cell.length_b   1.000
_cell.length_c   1.000
_cell.angle_alpha   90.00
_cell.angle_beta   90.00
_cell.angle_gamma   90.00
#
_symmetry.space_group_name_H-M   'P 1'
#
loop_
_entity.id
_entity.type
_entity.pdbx_description
1 polymer ?
#
loop_
_entity_poly.entity_id
_entity_poly.type
_entity_poly.pdbx_seq_one_letter_code
_entity_poly.pdbx_strand_id
1 'polypeptide(L)' 'MVKNAKSQNVAKPAELIVVDNDVDEVKCDGGGGALGHPMVWYSFDKGDYVECGYCDRGFVKQRSEKAYK' A
#
# COMPACT_ATOMS: atom_id res chain seq x y z
N MET A 1 19.50 -25.48 7.81
CA MET A 1 19.21 -24.11 8.29
C MET A 1 19.19 -23.14 7.09
N VAL A 2 18.15 -23.18 6.25
CA VAL A 2 18.05 -22.27 5.10
C VAL A 2 17.37 -20.99 5.57
N LYS A 3 18.16 -19.93 5.80
CA LYS A 3 17.67 -18.58 6.06
C LYS A 3 17.08 -18.03 4.76
N ASN A 4 15.78 -18.26 4.53
CA ASN A 4 15.09 -17.78 3.35
C ASN A 4 14.85 -16.26 3.48
N ALA A 5 15.87 -15.48 3.12
CA ALA A 5 15.77 -14.04 3.01
C ALA A 5 14.87 -13.72 1.80
N LYS A 6 13.57 -13.55 2.04
CA LYS A 6 12.66 -12.93 1.06
C LYS A 6 13.03 -11.45 0.95
N SER A 7 14.07 -11.14 0.19
CA SER A 7 14.28 -9.82 -0.39
C SER A 7 13.25 -9.65 -1.50
N GLN A 8 12.06 -9.18 -1.14
CA GLN A 8 11.09 -8.75 -2.15
C GLN A 8 11.59 -7.39 -2.64
N ASN A 9 12.01 -7.34 -3.90
CA ASN A 9 12.44 -6.13 -4.57
C ASN A 9 11.20 -5.28 -4.89
N VAL A 10 10.55 -4.76 -3.86
CA VAL A 10 9.37 -3.92 -4.00
C VAL A 10 9.85 -2.48 -4.13
N ALA A 11 9.59 -1.87 -5.27
CA ALA A 11 9.83 -0.45 -5.46
C ALA A 11 9.09 0.31 -4.35
N LYS A 12 9.83 1.10 -3.57
CA LYS A 12 9.28 1.83 -2.43
C LYS A 12 8.39 2.96 -2.96
N PRO A 13 7.10 3.03 -2.59
CA PRO A 13 6.20 4.06 -3.08
C PRO A 13 6.65 5.44 -2.58
N ALA A 14 6.30 6.48 -3.34
CA ALA A 14 6.64 7.86 -3.00
C ALA A 14 6.01 8.30 -1.67
N GLU A 15 4.80 7.82 -1.40
CA GLU A 15 4.08 8.03 -0.15
C GLU A 15 3.50 6.68 0.31
N LEU A 16 3.89 6.23 1.51
CA LEU A 16 3.45 4.97 2.11
C LEU A 16 2.53 5.27 3.30
N ILE A 17 1.28 4.84 3.20
CA ILE A 17 0.25 5.00 4.22
C ILE A 17 0.06 3.68 4.94
N VAL A 18 0.19 3.70 6.25
CA VAL A 18 0.00 2.51 7.09
C VAL A 18 -1.46 2.43 7.52
N VAL A 19 -2.08 1.28 7.32
CA VAL A 19 -3.46 0.98 7.72
C VAL A 19 -3.52 -0.12 8.77
N ASP A 20 -4.59 -0.17 9.54
CA ASP A 20 -4.79 -1.20 10.56
C ASP A 20 -4.88 -2.61 9.94
N ASN A 21 -4.56 -3.63 10.73
CA ASN A 21 -4.44 -5.00 10.22
C ASN A 21 -5.79 -5.64 9.87
N ASP A 22 -6.86 -5.18 10.53
CA ASP A 22 -8.26 -5.58 10.36
C ASP A 22 -8.96 -4.86 9.19
N VAL A 23 -8.27 -3.97 8.49
CA VAL A 23 -8.79 -3.33 7.28
C VAL A 23 -8.65 -4.28 6.08
N ASP A 24 -9.77 -4.59 5.43
CA ASP A 24 -9.78 -5.42 4.21
C ASP A 24 -9.73 -4.58 2.93
N GLU A 25 -10.23 -3.34 2.98
CA GLU A 25 -10.28 -2.44 1.83
C GLU A 25 -9.91 -1.00 2.22
N VAL A 26 -9.24 -0.30 1.32
CA VAL A 26 -8.80 1.08 1.47
C VAL A 26 -9.32 1.92 0.32
N LYS A 27 -9.80 3.13 0.63
CA LYS A 27 -10.13 4.14 -0.37
C LYS A 27 -8.97 5.11 -0.58
N CYS A 28 -8.71 5.44 -1.84
CA CYS A 28 -7.86 6.57 -2.22
C CYS A 28 -8.73 7.64 -2.89
N ASP A 29 -8.67 8.87 -2.37
CA ASP A 29 -9.46 10.01 -2.84
C ASP A 29 -8.67 10.97 -3.75
N GLY A 30 -7.44 10.60 -4.13
CA GLY A 30 -6.59 11.41 -4.99
C GLY A 30 -6.16 12.75 -4.42
N GLY A 31 -6.34 12.99 -3.12
CA GLY A 31 -5.92 14.25 -2.47
C GLY A 31 -6.79 15.47 -2.79
N GLY A 32 -7.96 15.29 -3.41
CA GLY A 32 -8.99 16.34 -3.55
C GLY A 32 -8.65 17.56 -4.43
N GLY A 33 -7.50 17.56 -5.10
CA GLY A 33 -7.06 18.64 -5.99
C GLY A 33 -7.42 18.41 -7.46
N ALA A 34 -7.21 19.44 -8.31
CA ALA A 34 -7.49 19.38 -9.75
C ALA A 34 -6.65 18.33 -10.52
N LEU A 35 -5.50 17.94 -9.96
CA LEU A 35 -4.62 16.89 -10.50
C LEU A 35 -4.82 15.52 -9.83
N GLY A 36 -5.79 15.41 -8.93
CA GLY A 36 -6.14 14.15 -8.28
C GLY A 36 -6.95 13.22 -9.18
N HIS A 37 -7.37 12.09 -8.62
CA HIS A 37 -8.28 11.15 -9.26
C HIS A 37 -9.58 11.02 -8.45
N PRO A 38 -10.68 10.54 -9.07
CA PRO A 38 -11.91 10.22 -8.34
C PRO A 38 -11.67 9.18 -7.25
N MET A 39 -12.57 9.11 -6.26
CA MET A 39 -12.49 8.09 -5.21
C MET A 39 -12.48 6.68 -5.81
N VAL A 40 -11.46 5.91 -5.46
CA VAL A 40 -11.30 4.50 -5.86
C VAL A 40 -11.00 3.64 -4.64
N TRP A 41 -11.35 2.36 -4.72
CA TRP A 41 -11.19 1.40 -3.64
C TRP A 41 -10.25 0.28 -4.06
N TYR A 42 -9.46 -0.19 -3.10
CA TYR A 42 -8.46 -1.23 -3.28
C TYR A 42 -8.56 -2.24 -2.14
N SER A 43 -8.65 -3.53 -2.50
CA SER A 43 -8.70 -4.63 -1.55
C SER A 43 -7.31 -5.19 -1.24
N PHE A 44 -7.12 -5.62 0.01
CA PHE A 44 -5.95 -6.36 0.50
C PHE A 44 -6.06 -7.88 0.34
N ASP A 45 -7.04 -8.40 -0.40
CA ASP A 45 -7.23 -9.86 -0.58
C ASP A 45 -5.98 -10.60 -1.09
N LYS A 46 -5.11 -9.89 -1.82
CA LYS A 46 -3.90 -10.46 -2.44
C LYS A 46 -2.62 -10.24 -1.63
N GLY A 47 -2.69 -9.59 -0.47
CA GLY A 47 -1.54 -9.36 0.40
C GLY A 47 -1.67 -8.13 1.31
N ASP A 48 -0.57 -7.80 1.99
CA ASP A 48 -0.55 -6.70 2.96
C ASP A 48 -0.17 -5.34 2.36
N TYR A 49 -0.07 -5.25 1.03
CA TYR A 49 0.31 -4.03 0.29
C TYR A 49 -0.57 -3.87 -0.94
N VAL A 50 -1.03 -2.65 -1.17
CA VAL A 50 -1.69 -2.25 -2.41
C VAL A 50 -1.26 -0.84 -2.82
N GLU A 51 -1.19 -0.58 -4.11
CA GLU A 51 -0.76 0.69 -4.66
C GLU A 51 -1.89 1.35 -5.44
N CYS A 52 -2.05 2.65 -5.27
CA CYS A 52 -2.96 3.43 -6.08
C CYS A 52 -2.33 3.72 -7.45
N GLY A 53 -2.87 3.13 -8.51
CA GLY A 53 -2.39 3.32 -9.89
C GLY A 53 -2.64 4.71 -10.50
N TYR A 54 -2.96 5.72 -9.70
CA TYR A 54 -3.17 7.10 -10.15
C TYR A 54 -2.23 8.10 -9.48
N CYS A 55 -2.02 7.96 -8.17
CA CYS A 55 -1.19 8.88 -7.38
C CYS A 55 0.05 8.19 -6.77
N ASP A 56 0.30 6.92 -7.12
CA ASP A 56 1.43 6.10 -6.68
C ASP A 56 1.60 6.01 -5.15
N ARG A 57 0.51 6.28 -4.42
CA ARG A 57 0.43 6.05 -2.98
C ARG A 57 0.36 4.57 -2.71
N GLY A 58 1.26 4.08 -1.87
CA GLY A 58 1.22 2.73 -1.35
C GLY A 58 0.46 2.68 -0.03
N PHE A 59 -0.39 1.68 0.14
CA PHE A 59 -1.06 1.37 1.39
C PHE A 59 -0.54 0.04 1.90
N VAL A 60 -0.12 -0.01 3.16
CA VAL A 60 0.44 -1.21 3.78
C VAL A 60 -0.22 -1.49 5.12
N LYS A 61 -0.50 -2.75 5.42
CA LYS A 61 -0.97 -3.12 6.76
C LYS A 61 0.14 -2.90 7.79
N GLN A 62 -0.21 -2.48 9.01
CA GLN A 62 0.72 -2.27 10.13
C GLN A 62 1.71 -3.43 10.34
N ARG A 63 1.25 -4.68 10.20
CA ARG A 63 2.10 -5.89 10.31
C ARG A 63 3.26 -5.94 9.32
N SER A 64 3.11 -5.26 8.18
CA SER A 64 4.04 -5.30 7.05
C SER A 64 4.77 -3.98 6.83
N GLU A 65 4.46 -2.90 7.57
CA GLU A 65 5.16 -1.60 7.51
C GLU A 65 6.69 -1.76 7.55
N LYS A 66 7.22 -2.62 8.45
CA LYS A 66 8.66 -2.81 8.64
C LYS A 66 9.39 -3.32 7.41
N ALA A 67 8.69 -3.96 6.47
CA ALA A 67 9.28 -4.46 5.24
C ALA A 67 9.46 -3.35 4.17
N TYR A 68 8.76 -2.22 4.33
CA TYR A 68 8.72 -1.11 3.35
C TYR A 68 9.40 0.17 3.85
N LYS A 69 9.96 0.13 5.07
CA LYS A 69 10.71 1.22 5.68
C LYS A 69 12.17 1.17 5.27
#